data_AF-A0A4C1WD56-F1
#
_entry.id   AF-A0A4C1WD56-F1
#
_cell.length_a   1.000
_cell.length_b   1.000
_cell.length_c   1.000
_cell.angle_alpha   90.00
_cell.angle_beta   90.00
_cell.angle_gamma   90.00
#
_symmetry.space_group_name_H-M   'P 1'
#
loop_
_entity.id
_entity.type
_entity.pdbx_description
1 polymer ?
#
loop_
_entity_poly.entity_id
_entity_poly.type
_entity_poly.pdbx_seq_one_letter_code
_entity_poly.pdbx_strand_id
1 'polypeptide(L)'
;MDRINNNTGGIIYLDAPVIDNHNGSTPMFLQLAYTAPHAGNVRASLQPPPAPVEHAHIAHSDRRLYAQMVSHLDAAIGKVVKALSDKGILNNTIIIFASDNGAPTLGQFTNTGLNLPFRGIKATPWEGAVRVPAFIWHSSFKPRMWDGLMHITDWLPTLLAAAGKKTALNIDGKNQWEAIKNNKESRRNDVVINIDNMENQAAYRLGDYKIVVGNITGPKQLHAGKMYLETKRDYRPPNYFSTVKNSDVARVLEEHGKILNENDVYSMRERTKINQLDSVQDAKLCVPTPERGCLFNVHCDPTEEHDLWDEKPDVVLLLKSRLDSYASQQEPRSPTKVDKRSDPANFDYIWKPWLSVPPERNSTREDEGKRDELIIDASGDDVSSVCTDGKPHYNTEFLVDKLGDIIIRIRWPRSAATGR
;
A
#
# COMPACT_ATOMS: atom_id res chain seq x y z
N MET A 1 28.55 20.46 26.84
CA MET A 1 29.06 19.32 26.06
C MET A 1 28.13 18.16 26.34
N ASP A 2 26.99 18.10 25.64
CA ASP A 2 26.09 16.94 25.71
C ASP A 2 25.94 16.40 24.29
N ARG A 3 26.57 15.25 24.05
CA ARG A 3 26.47 14.51 22.80
C ARG A 3 25.12 13.80 22.79
N ILE A 4 24.21 14.31 21.96
CA ILE A 4 22.99 13.59 21.57
C ILE A 4 23.45 12.35 20.78
N ASN A 5 23.26 11.17 21.34
CA ASN A 5 23.52 9.88 20.71
C ASN A 5 22.50 9.62 19.58
N ASN A 6 22.87 9.96 18.34
CA ASN A 6 22.13 9.66 17.12
C ASN A 6 22.26 8.20 16.66
N ASN A 7 21.92 7.22 17.52
CA ASN A 7 22.07 5.80 17.17
C ASN A 7 20.81 4.94 17.32
N THR A 8 19.62 5.53 17.26
CA THR A 8 18.37 4.80 17.01
C THR A 8 17.80 5.23 15.67
N GLY A 9 17.54 4.27 14.79
CA GLY A 9 17.02 4.50 13.44
C GLY A 9 15.80 5.43 13.50
N GLY A 10 15.93 6.59 12.85
CA GLY A 10 14.87 7.58 12.75
C GLY A 10 13.67 6.99 12.02
N ILE A 11 12.50 7.09 12.65
CA ILE A 11 11.13 7.11 12.09
C ILE A 11 10.11 7.13 13.25
N ILE A 12 10.47 6.65 14.46
CA ILE A 12 9.50 6.53 15.58
C ILE A 12 9.11 7.88 16.24
N TYR A 13 9.88 8.96 16.04
CA TYR A 13 9.71 10.21 16.82
C TYR A 13 9.03 11.38 16.09
N LEU A 14 8.61 11.23 14.83
CA LEU A 14 8.05 12.35 14.05
C LEU A 14 6.51 12.36 13.94
N ASP A 15 5.83 11.26 14.28
CA ASP A 15 4.39 11.11 14.00
C ASP A 15 3.50 11.73 15.09
N ALA A 16 3.79 11.44 16.37
CA ALA A 16 3.04 11.98 17.51
C ALA A 16 3.04 13.53 17.53
N PRO A 17 4.16 14.23 17.26
CA PRO A 17 4.14 15.69 17.18
C PRO A 17 3.18 16.26 16.13
N VAL A 18 2.93 15.57 15.02
CA VAL A 18 1.96 16.05 14.01
C VAL A 18 0.54 15.94 14.55
N ILE A 19 0.21 14.82 15.20
CA ILE A 19 -1.12 14.56 15.80
C ILE A 19 -1.36 15.48 17.00
N ASP A 20 -0.38 15.59 17.89
CA ASP A 20 -0.48 16.37 19.14
C ASP A 20 -0.66 17.87 18.84
N ASN A 21 0.04 18.38 17.82
CA ASN A 21 -0.06 19.78 17.39
C ASN A 21 -1.17 20.04 16.38
N HIS A 22 -1.94 19.02 15.98
CA HIS A 22 -3.03 19.21 15.03
C HIS A 22 -4.11 20.13 15.60
N ASN A 23 -4.50 21.13 14.81
CA ASN A 23 -5.61 22.02 15.08
C ASN A 23 -6.93 21.34 14.65
N GLY A 24 -7.77 21.00 15.62
CA GLY A 24 -9.05 20.33 15.40
C GLY A 24 -10.09 21.13 14.61
N SER A 25 -9.85 22.39 14.28
CA SER A 25 -10.72 23.19 13.40
C SER A 25 -10.61 22.81 11.92
N THR A 26 -9.60 22.04 11.52
CA THR A 26 -9.38 21.62 10.13
C THR A 26 -9.20 20.11 10.04
N PRO A 27 -9.67 19.42 8.99
CA PRO A 27 -9.38 18.00 8.80
C PRO A 27 -7.87 17.72 8.60
N MET A 28 -7.41 16.54 9.04
CA MET A 28 -6.03 16.07 8.82
C MET A 28 -6.00 14.90 7.84
N PHE A 29 -5.06 14.94 6.90
CA PHE A 29 -4.61 13.77 6.14
C PHE A 29 -3.15 13.49 6.50
N LEU A 30 -2.88 12.27 6.97
CA LEU A 30 -1.54 11.83 7.36
C LEU A 30 -1.21 10.52 6.63
N GLN A 31 -0.15 10.55 5.82
CA GLN A 31 0.39 9.37 5.14
C GLN A 31 1.71 8.95 5.79
N LEU A 32 1.71 7.77 6.42
CA LEU A 32 2.88 7.20 7.07
C LEU A 32 3.45 6.07 6.21
N ALA A 33 4.46 6.39 5.39
CA ALA A 33 5.15 5.42 4.54
C ALA A 33 6.38 4.85 5.28
N TYR A 34 6.15 3.89 6.18
CA TYR A 34 7.23 3.22 6.90
C TYR A 34 8.18 2.50 5.93
N THR A 35 9.49 2.58 6.21
CA THR A 35 10.50 1.83 5.45
C THR A 35 10.56 0.36 5.87
N ALA A 36 10.19 0.04 7.11
CA ALA A 36 10.02 -1.33 7.54
C ALA A 36 8.81 -1.97 6.84
N PRO A 37 8.87 -3.25 6.42
CA PRO A 37 9.98 -4.20 6.60
C PRO A 37 10.84 -4.39 5.33
N HIS A 38 11.07 -3.32 4.56
CA HIS A 38 11.91 -3.38 3.36
C HIS A 38 13.32 -3.85 3.70
N ALA A 39 13.94 -4.62 2.79
CA ALA A 39 15.35 -4.98 2.92
C ALA A 39 16.23 -3.71 2.90
N GLY A 40 17.25 -3.66 3.74
CA GLY A 40 18.24 -2.60 3.76
C GLY A 40 19.20 -2.70 2.57
N ASN A 41 20.49 -2.57 2.84
CA ASN A 41 21.53 -2.66 1.81
C ASN A 41 22.24 -4.02 1.86
N VAL A 42 23.11 -4.28 0.89
CA VAL A 42 23.87 -5.53 0.76
C VAL A 42 24.73 -5.89 1.99
N ARG A 43 25.07 -4.91 2.85
CA ARG A 43 25.86 -5.15 4.07
C ARG A 43 24.99 -5.43 5.29
N ALA A 44 23.75 -4.97 5.29
CA ALA A 44 22.80 -5.14 6.38
C ALA A 44 21.38 -5.18 5.82
N SER A 45 20.95 -6.39 5.40
CA SER A 45 19.67 -6.59 4.72
C SER A 45 18.48 -6.44 5.67
N LEU A 46 18.60 -6.84 6.95
CA LEU A 46 17.54 -6.71 7.95
C LEU A 46 18.10 -5.95 9.15
N GLN A 47 17.43 -4.87 9.53
CA GLN A 47 17.90 -3.93 10.57
C GLN A 47 16.77 -3.63 11.57
N PRO A 48 16.29 -4.62 12.35
CA PRO A 48 15.44 -4.30 13.48
C PRO A 48 16.20 -3.42 14.49
N PRO A 49 15.50 -2.54 15.23
CA PRO A 49 16.10 -1.81 16.35
C PRO A 49 16.81 -2.77 17.33
N PRO A 50 17.92 -2.35 17.96
CA PRO A 50 18.58 -3.15 18.99
C PRO A 50 17.61 -3.47 20.13
N ALA A 51 17.27 -4.75 20.27
CA ALA A 51 16.39 -5.29 21.30
C ALA A 51 16.79 -6.75 21.59
N PRO A 52 16.41 -7.31 22.75
CA PRO A 52 16.48 -8.75 22.95
C PRO A 52 15.78 -9.47 21.81
N VAL A 53 16.37 -10.56 21.33
CA VAL A 53 15.80 -11.32 20.21
C VAL A 53 14.46 -11.93 20.64
N GLU A 54 13.37 -11.37 20.15
CA GLU A 54 12.04 -11.95 20.30
C GLU A 54 11.85 -13.04 19.23
N HIS A 55 10.75 -13.79 19.32
CA HIS A 55 10.43 -14.84 18.34
C HIS A 55 11.41 -16.03 18.31
N ALA A 56 11.99 -16.40 19.46
CA ALA A 56 12.93 -17.53 19.60
C ALA A 56 12.43 -18.88 19.02
N HIS A 57 11.11 -19.03 18.88
CA HIS A 57 10.46 -20.20 18.30
C HIS A 57 10.64 -20.35 16.79
N ILE A 58 10.88 -19.28 16.04
CA ILE A 58 11.13 -19.35 14.59
C ILE A 58 12.46 -20.09 14.34
N ALA A 59 12.55 -21.03 13.40
CA ALA A 59 13.80 -21.75 13.15
C ALA A 59 14.82 -20.87 12.42
N HIS A 60 14.41 -20.30 11.29
CA HIS A 60 15.27 -19.50 10.41
C HIS A 60 15.69 -18.15 11.05
N SER A 61 16.99 -17.86 11.06
CA SER A 61 17.56 -16.65 11.69
C SER A 61 17.01 -15.36 11.08
N ASP A 62 17.07 -15.22 9.76
CA ASP A 62 16.67 -13.97 9.10
C ASP A 62 15.16 -13.76 9.15
N ARG A 63 14.37 -14.84 9.15
CA ARG A 63 12.92 -14.76 9.41
C ARG A 63 12.62 -14.23 10.80
N ARG A 64 13.43 -14.58 11.79
CA ARG A 64 13.33 -14.05 13.15
C ARG A 64 13.62 -12.55 13.19
N LEU A 65 14.66 -12.10 12.49
CA LEU A 65 14.98 -10.67 12.38
C LEU A 65 13.87 -9.90 11.64
N TYR A 66 13.32 -10.47 10.57
CA TYR A 66 12.18 -9.90 9.86
C TYR A 66 10.93 -9.82 10.75
N ALA A 67 10.64 -10.87 11.52
CA ALA A 67 9.55 -10.86 12.49
C ALA A 67 9.75 -9.77 13.55
N GLN A 68 10.99 -9.56 14.02
CA GLN A 68 11.33 -8.44 14.91
C GLN A 68 11.02 -7.09 14.26
N MET A 69 11.42 -6.88 12.99
CA MET A 69 11.11 -5.63 12.26
C MET A 69 9.61 -5.38 12.16
N VAL A 70 8.82 -6.41 11.86
CA VAL A 70 7.36 -6.31 11.78
C VAL A 70 6.73 -6.04 13.15
N SER A 71 7.23 -6.65 14.23
CA SER A 71 6.77 -6.35 15.60
C SER A 71 7.04 -4.90 15.99
N HIS A 72 8.19 -4.33 15.58
CA HIS A 72 8.45 -2.91 15.82
C HIS A 72 7.57 -1.98 14.98
N LEU A 73 7.23 -2.36 13.75
CA LEU A 73 6.25 -1.65 12.93
C LEU A 73 4.87 -1.65 13.59
N ASP A 74 4.41 -2.81 14.05
CA ASP A 74 3.14 -2.96 14.77
C ASP A 74 3.10 -2.09 16.04
N ALA A 75 4.17 -2.11 16.85
CA ALA A 75 4.29 -1.25 18.02
C ALA A 75 4.31 0.26 17.66
N ALA A 76 4.93 0.65 16.54
CA ALA A 76 4.92 2.04 16.07
C ALA A 76 3.51 2.49 15.67
N ILE A 77 2.74 1.64 14.98
CA ILE A 77 1.33 1.89 14.66
C ILE A 77 0.51 2.01 15.95
N GLY A 78 0.79 1.18 16.96
CA GLY A 78 0.16 1.28 18.28
C GLY A 78 0.32 2.67 18.92
N LYS A 79 1.51 3.28 18.80
CA LYS A 79 1.76 4.65 19.27
C LYS A 79 0.96 5.70 18.51
N VAL A 80 0.78 5.54 17.19
CA VAL A 80 -0.06 6.42 16.38
C VAL A 80 -1.52 6.35 16.83
N VAL A 81 -2.05 5.14 17.01
CA VAL A 81 -3.42 4.93 17.50
C VAL A 81 -3.61 5.52 18.90
N LYS A 82 -2.62 5.34 19.78
CA LYS A 82 -2.63 5.95 21.11
C LYS A 82 -2.62 7.48 21.05
N ALA A 83 -1.77 8.09 20.23
CA ALA A 83 -1.73 9.56 20.07
C ALA A 83 -3.08 10.12 19.57
N LEU A 84 -3.73 9.44 18.61
CA LEU A 84 -5.07 9.81 18.15
C LEU A 84 -6.12 9.72 19.27
N SER A 85 -6.01 8.72 20.14
CA SER A 85 -6.89 8.54 21.31
C SER A 85 -6.66 9.62 22.36
N ASP A 86 -5.40 9.84 22.75
CA ASP A 86 -5.00 10.84 23.75
C ASP A 86 -5.43 12.26 23.32
N LYS A 87 -5.35 12.55 22.01
CA LYS A 87 -5.80 13.81 21.41
C LYS A 87 -7.33 13.93 21.33
N GLY A 88 -8.07 12.85 21.56
CA GLY A 88 -9.54 12.81 21.53
C GLY A 88 -10.15 12.79 20.13
N ILE A 89 -9.38 12.49 19.09
CA ILE A 89 -9.84 12.53 17.69
C ILE A 89 -10.01 11.14 17.05
N LEU A 90 -9.63 10.07 17.76
CA LEU A 90 -9.71 8.69 17.27
C LEU A 90 -11.12 8.32 16.75
N ASN A 91 -12.19 8.76 17.43
CA ASN A 91 -13.56 8.43 17.05
C ASN A 91 -14.01 9.03 15.71
N ASN A 92 -13.33 10.09 15.23
CA ASN A 92 -13.56 10.73 13.95
C ASN A 92 -12.37 10.53 13.00
N THR A 93 -11.65 9.42 13.13
CA THR A 93 -10.48 9.09 12.30
C THR A 93 -10.74 7.80 11.52
N ILE A 94 -10.41 7.82 10.23
CA ILE A 94 -10.30 6.62 9.40
C ILE A 94 -8.83 6.21 9.37
N ILE A 95 -8.54 4.99 9.78
CA ILE A 95 -7.18 4.42 9.73
C ILE A 95 -7.16 3.34 8.65
N ILE A 96 -6.21 3.45 7.73
CA ILE A 96 -5.97 2.44 6.70
C ILE A 96 -4.55 1.93 6.87
N PHE A 97 -4.40 0.61 6.86
CA PHE A 97 -3.12 -0.05 6.71
C PHE A 97 -3.16 -0.86 5.41
N ALA A 98 -2.12 -0.73 4.60
CA ALA A 98 -1.93 -1.54 3.41
C ALA A 98 -0.43 -1.68 3.13
N SER A 99 -0.03 -2.84 2.61
CA SER A 99 1.29 -3.01 2.01
C SER A 99 1.29 -2.55 0.55
N ASP A 100 2.44 -2.10 0.04
CA ASP A 100 2.63 -1.60 -1.32
C ASP A 100 2.80 -2.71 -2.37
N ASN A 101 3.40 -3.84 -1.97
CA ASN A 101 3.63 -5.02 -2.80
C ASN A 101 3.89 -6.26 -1.92
N GLY A 102 3.78 -7.44 -2.52
CA GLY A 102 4.22 -8.68 -1.90
C GLY A 102 5.72 -8.72 -1.55
N ALA A 103 6.12 -9.66 -0.70
CA ALA A 103 7.49 -9.80 -0.25
C ALA A 103 8.44 -10.21 -1.41
N PRO A 104 9.66 -9.65 -1.47
CA PRO A 104 10.72 -10.12 -2.36
C PRO A 104 11.41 -11.37 -1.78
N THR A 105 10.74 -12.51 -1.66
CA THR A 105 11.29 -13.69 -0.97
C THR A 105 12.54 -14.29 -1.63
N LEU A 106 12.77 -14.03 -2.93
CA LEU A 106 13.92 -14.52 -3.69
C LEU A 106 14.58 -13.41 -4.53
N GLY A 107 15.87 -13.58 -4.83
CA GLY A 107 16.62 -12.69 -5.72
C GLY A 107 17.25 -11.49 -5.02
N GLN A 108 17.57 -10.46 -5.81
CA GLN A 108 18.21 -9.24 -5.32
C GLN A 108 17.26 -8.44 -4.40
N PHE A 109 17.80 -7.89 -3.31
CA PHE A 109 17.04 -7.19 -2.27
C PHE A 109 15.99 -8.09 -1.59
N THR A 110 16.30 -9.38 -1.47
CA THR A 110 15.44 -10.33 -0.78
C THR A 110 15.29 -10.00 0.70
N ASN A 111 14.08 -10.23 1.21
CA ASN A 111 13.82 -10.36 2.63
C ASN A 111 13.11 -11.70 2.88
N THR A 112 12.97 -12.05 4.15
CA THR A 112 12.30 -13.29 4.57
C THR A 112 10.81 -13.08 4.83
N GLY A 113 10.18 -12.13 4.12
CA GLY A 113 8.73 -12.00 4.05
C GLY A 113 8.08 -13.20 3.36
N LEU A 114 6.79 -13.39 3.59
CA LEU A 114 6.03 -14.55 3.11
C LEU A 114 4.81 -14.10 2.33
N ASN A 115 4.64 -14.69 1.14
CA ASN A 115 3.46 -14.51 0.30
C ASN A 115 2.58 -15.77 0.28
N LEU A 116 2.99 -16.86 0.96
CA LEU A 116 2.26 -18.11 0.97
C LEU A 116 0.82 -17.91 1.50
N PRO A 117 -0.18 -18.58 0.90
CA PRO A 117 -0.03 -19.65 -0.09
C PRO A 117 0.10 -19.13 -1.55
N PHE A 118 0.10 -17.83 -1.78
CA PHE A 118 0.09 -17.29 -3.14
C PHE A 118 1.40 -17.56 -3.90
N ARG A 119 1.27 -17.67 -5.23
CA ARG A 119 2.40 -17.84 -6.15
C ARG A 119 3.16 -16.54 -6.35
N GLY A 120 4.47 -16.64 -6.49
CA GLY A 120 5.34 -15.53 -6.91
C GLY A 120 5.66 -14.48 -5.84
N ILE A 121 6.49 -13.51 -6.24
CA ILE A 121 7.08 -12.51 -5.35
C ILE A 121 7.10 -11.11 -5.98
N LYS A 122 7.50 -10.09 -5.23
CA LYS A 122 7.71 -8.71 -5.72
C LYS A 122 8.30 -8.66 -7.14
N ALA A 123 7.75 -7.75 -7.96
CA ALA A 123 8.10 -7.52 -9.37
C ALA A 123 7.62 -8.60 -10.36
N THR A 124 6.65 -9.42 -9.96
CA THR A 124 5.93 -10.35 -10.84
C THR A 124 4.43 -10.06 -10.78
N PRO A 125 3.59 -10.56 -11.71
CA PRO A 125 2.15 -10.29 -11.71
C PRO A 125 1.33 -11.36 -10.97
N TRP A 126 1.99 -12.35 -10.37
CA TRP A 126 1.36 -13.43 -9.61
C TRP A 126 0.72 -12.92 -8.32
N GLU A 127 -0.26 -13.65 -7.77
CA GLU A 127 -1.03 -13.22 -6.60
C GLU A 127 -0.12 -12.85 -5.42
N GLY A 128 0.98 -13.57 -5.22
CA GLY A 128 1.92 -13.32 -4.12
C GLY A 128 2.67 -12.01 -4.22
N ALA A 129 2.65 -11.35 -5.37
CA ALA A 129 3.25 -10.04 -5.57
C ALA A 129 2.25 -8.88 -5.42
N VAL A 130 0.97 -9.13 -5.66
CA VAL A 130 -0.04 -8.07 -5.85
C VAL A 130 -1.22 -8.17 -4.88
N ARG A 131 -1.46 -9.34 -4.28
CA ARG A 131 -2.46 -9.56 -3.24
C ARG A 131 -1.81 -9.44 -1.87
N VAL A 132 -2.02 -8.28 -1.26
CA VAL A 132 -1.32 -7.83 -0.05
C VAL A 132 -2.27 -7.67 1.13
N PRO A 133 -1.78 -7.72 2.38
CA PRO A 133 -2.61 -7.42 3.54
C PRO A 133 -3.06 -5.96 3.51
N ALA A 134 -4.35 -5.75 3.75
CA ALA A 134 -4.93 -4.43 3.97
C ALA A 134 -6.07 -4.51 4.98
N PHE A 135 -6.24 -3.47 5.79
CA PHE A 135 -7.39 -3.30 6.66
C PHE A 135 -7.75 -1.83 6.81
N ILE A 136 -9.02 -1.60 7.15
CA ILE A 136 -9.56 -0.28 7.46
C ILE A 136 -10.22 -0.33 8.82
N TRP A 137 -10.00 0.72 9.61
CA TRP A 137 -10.62 0.93 10.89
C TRP A 137 -11.35 2.27 10.90
N HIS A 138 -12.54 2.27 11.48
CA HIS A 138 -13.30 3.46 11.86
C HIS A 138 -14.20 3.07 13.03
N SER A 139 -14.46 4.00 13.95
CA SER A 139 -15.24 3.76 15.18
C SER A 139 -16.64 3.17 14.94
N SER A 140 -17.24 3.50 13.78
CA SER A 140 -18.56 3.06 13.35
C SER A 140 -18.59 1.66 12.71
N PHE A 141 -17.44 1.06 12.40
CA PHE A 141 -17.40 -0.24 11.75
C PHE A 141 -17.60 -1.39 12.75
N LYS A 142 -18.35 -2.40 12.30
CA LYS A 142 -18.42 -3.69 12.97
C LYS A 142 -17.31 -4.58 12.42
N PRO A 143 -16.57 -5.33 13.26
CA PRO A 143 -15.53 -6.25 12.81
C PRO A 143 -16.08 -7.25 11.79
N ARG A 144 -15.45 -7.32 10.62
CA ARG A 144 -15.79 -8.26 9.54
C ARG A 144 -14.62 -8.42 8.58
N MET A 145 -14.67 -9.47 7.78
CA MET A 145 -14.02 -9.49 6.48
C MET A 145 -14.96 -8.84 5.46
N TRP A 146 -14.39 -8.05 4.55
CA TRP A 146 -15.04 -7.64 3.31
C TRP A 146 -14.25 -8.25 2.15
N ASP A 147 -14.94 -9.01 1.30
CA ASP A 147 -14.37 -9.85 0.23
C ASP A 147 -14.44 -9.18 -1.16
N GLY A 148 -14.85 -7.91 -1.21
CA GLY A 148 -14.90 -7.13 -2.44
C GLY A 148 -13.53 -6.89 -3.06
N LEU A 149 -13.44 -6.99 -4.38
CA LEU A 149 -12.23 -6.64 -5.14
C LEU A 149 -11.90 -5.17 -4.96
N MET A 150 -10.70 -4.87 -4.46
CA MET A 150 -10.22 -3.52 -4.26
C MET A 150 -8.77 -3.40 -4.74
N HIS A 151 -8.45 -2.25 -5.33
CA HIS A 151 -7.10 -1.92 -5.79
C HIS A 151 -6.58 -0.66 -5.08
N ILE A 152 -5.25 -0.47 -5.00
CA ILE A 152 -4.67 0.69 -4.29
C ILE A 152 -5.13 2.04 -4.89
N THR A 153 -5.47 2.07 -6.18
CA THR A 153 -6.04 3.26 -6.85
C THR A 153 -7.42 3.64 -6.34
N ASP A 154 -8.14 2.72 -5.68
CA ASP A 154 -9.47 2.97 -5.14
C ASP A 154 -9.43 3.85 -3.88
N TRP A 155 -8.29 3.94 -3.20
CA TRP A 155 -8.18 4.72 -1.96
C TRP A 155 -8.46 6.20 -2.18
N LEU A 156 -7.96 6.81 -3.26
CA LEU A 156 -8.18 8.24 -3.53
C LEU A 156 -9.68 8.58 -3.62
N PRO A 157 -10.48 8.01 -4.55
CA PRO A 157 -11.91 8.34 -4.63
C PRO A 157 -12.71 7.85 -3.42
N THR A 158 -12.26 6.78 -2.74
CA THR A 158 -12.91 6.27 -1.51
C THR A 158 -12.73 7.24 -0.34
N LEU A 159 -11.53 7.76 -0.13
CA LEU A 159 -11.23 8.72 0.93
C LEU A 159 -11.88 10.08 0.67
N LEU A 160 -11.91 10.54 -0.60
CA LEU A 160 -12.67 11.73 -0.96
C LEU A 160 -14.15 11.56 -0.63
N ALA A 161 -14.76 10.44 -1.00
CA ALA A 161 -16.15 10.16 -0.67
C ALA A 161 -16.42 10.10 0.84
N ALA A 162 -15.50 9.52 1.61
CA ALA A 162 -15.59 9.51 3.07
C ALA A 162 -15.52 10.92 3.67
N ALA A 163 -14.78 11.82 3.04
CA ALA A 163 -14.72 13.25 3.38
C ALA A 163 -15.87 14.09 2.79
N GLY A 164 -16.88 13.46 2.17
CA GLY A 164 -18.00 14.17 1.53
C GLY A 164 -17.66 14.86 0.21
N LYS A 165 -16.53 14.50 -0.42
CA LYS A 165 -16.02 15.05 -1.67
C LYS A 165 -16.09 14.03 -2.81
N LYS A 166 -15.90 14.52 -4.03
CA LYS A 166 -15.75 13.70 -5.24
C LYS A 166 -14.52 14.17 -6.01
N THR A 167 -13.91 13.26 -6.77
CA THR A 167 -12.86 13.63 -7.72
C THR A 167 -13.49 14.13 -9.02
N ALA A 168 -12.97 15.21 -9.59
CA ALA A 168 -13.28 15.64 -10.95
C ALA A 168 -12.39 14.93 -12.00
N LEU A 169 -11.34 14.22 -11.55
CA LEU A 169 -10.39 13.56 -12.43
C LEU A 169 -10.96 12.28 -13.03
N ASN A 170 -10.65 12.04 -14.31
CA ASN A 170 -10.84 10.74 -14.93
C ASN A 170 -9.73 9.78 -14.46
N ILE A 171 -10.04 8.94 -13.47
CA ILE A 171 -9.07 8.05 -12.81
C ILE A 171 -9.53 6.59 -12.83
N ASP A 172 -8.58 5.67 -12.73
CA ASP A 172 -8.86 4.23 -12.70
C ASP A 172 -9.52 3.77 -11.39
N GLY A 173 -9.33 4.55 -10.32
CA GLY A 173 -9.88 4.29 -9.00
C GLY A 173 -11.41 4.31 -8.98
N LYS A 174 -12.02 3.39 -8.22
CA LYS A 174 -13.45 3.33 -7.96
C LYS A 174 -13.71 3.67 -6.50
N ASN A 175 -14.72 4.49 -6.23
CA ASN A 175 -15.16 4.76 -4.86
C ASN A 175 -15.79 3.51 -4.24
N GLN A 176 -15.18 3.00 -3.18
CA GLN A 176 -15.64 1.83 -2.42
C GLN A 176 -16.30 2.19 -1.08
N TRP A 177 -16.44 3.47 -0.71
CA TRP A 177 -16.83 3.88 0.65
C TRP A 177 -18.16 3.28 1.10
N GLU A 178 -19.21 3.41 0.28
CA GLU A 178 -20.53 2.85 0.59
C GLU A 178 -20.56 1.31 0.55
N ALA A 179 -19.70 0.70 -0.26
CA ALA A 179 -19.58 -0.76 -0.33
C ALA A 179 -18.93 -1.29 0.95
N ILE A 180 -17.80 -0.70 1.34
CA ILE A 180 -17.08 -1.01 2.58
C ILE A 180 -18.00 -0.75 3.76
N LYS A 181 -18.53 0.46 3.95
CA LYS A 181 -19.34 0.84 5.13
C LYS A 181 -20.54 -0.07 5.36
N ASN A 182 -21.26 -0.40 4.30
CA ASN A 182 -22.53 -1.15 4.38
C ASN A 182 -22.40 -2.64 4.07
N ASN A 183 -21.18 -3.16 3.90
CA ASN A 183 -20.92 -4.55 3.52
C ASN A 183 -21.67 -4.96 2.22
N LYS A 184 -21.56 -4.12 1.19
CA LYS A 184 -22.10 -4.41 -0.15
C LYS A 184 -20.99 -4.87 -1.09
N GLU A 185 -21.38 -5.40 -2.23
CA GLU A 185 -20.46 -5.78 -3.31
C GLU A 185 -19.56 -4.61 -3.73
N SER A 186 -18.36 -4.95 -4.17
CA SER A 186 -17.41 -3.98 -4.71
C SER A 186 -17.98 -3.25 -5.93
N ARG A 187 -17.64 -1.98 -6.06
CA ARG A 187 -17.88 -1.19 -7.28
C ARG A 187 -16.89 -1.50 -8.40
N ARG A 188 -15.96 -2.41 -8.16
CA ARG A 188 -14.94 -2.87 -9.10
C ARG A 188 -15.17 -4.34 -9.40
N ASN A 189 -15.26 -4.68 -10.68
CA ASN A 189 -15.30 -6.05 -11.16
C ASN A 189 -14.02 -6.45 -11.93
N ASP A 190 -13.17 -5.49 -12.27
CA ASP A 190 -11.95 -5.71 -13.03
C ASP A 190 -10.78 -4.86 -12.56
N VAL A 191 -9.56 -5.30 -12.89
CA VAL A 191 -8.34 -4.56 -12.62
C VAL A 191 -7.22 -4.96 -13.58
N VAL A 192 -6.58 -3.97 -14.19
CA VAL A 192 -5.27 -4.14 -14.83
C VAL A 192 -4.23 -4.21 -13.72
N ILE A 193 -3.58 -5.36 -13.59
CA ILE A 193 -2.54 -5.57 -12.57
C ILE A 193 -1.24 -4.93 -13.04
N ASN A 194 -0.84 -5.19 -14.28
CA ASN A 194 0.32 -4.57 -14.90
C ASN A 194 0.26 -4.70 -16.43
N ILE A 195 0.85 -3.75 -17.15
CA ILE A 195 1.23 -3.86 -18.57
C ILE A 195 2.63 -3.25 -18.67
N ASP A 196 3.66 -4.09 -18.64
CA ASP A 196 5.05 -3.68 -18.65
C ASP A 196 5.72 -4.09 -19.96
N ASN A 197 5.85 -3.11 -20.86
CA ASN A 197 6.48 -3.28 -22.16
C ASN A 197 8.01 -3.47 -22.05
N MET A 198 8.64 -3.07 -20.95
CA MET A 198 10.08 -3.25 -20.75
C MET A 198 10.42 -4.65 -20.25
N GLU A 199 9.63 -5.16 -19.31
CA GLU A 199 9.80 -6.51 -18.75
C GLU A 199 9.00 -7.57 -19.53
N ASN A 200 8.26 -7.18 -20.56
CA ASN A 200 7.41 -8.02 -21.39
C ASN A 200 6.46 -8.91 -20.56
N GLN A 201 5.72 -8.30 -19.64
CA GLN A 201 4.75 -8.98 -18.79
C GLN A 201 3.46 -8.16 -18.66
N ALA A 202 2.32 -8.83 -18.71
CA ALA A 202 1.04 -8.19 -18.45
C ALA A 202 0.07 -9.13 -17.74
N ALA A 203 -0.81 -8.56 -16.93
CA ALA A 203 -1.86 -9.31 -16.24
C ALA A 203 -3.10 -8.46 -16.01
N TYR A 204 -4.25 -9.13 -16.10
CA TYR A 204 -5.56 -8.52 -15.93
C TYR A 204 -6.51 -9.50 -15.25
N ARG A 205 -7.35 -8.97 -14.37
CA ARG A 205 -8.38 -9.73 -13.67
C ARG A 205 -9.76 -9.18 -14.01
N LEU A 206 -10.70 -10.06 -14.30
CA LEU A 206 -12.13 -9.78 -14.47
C LEU A 206 -12.93 -10.81 -13.68
N GLY A 207 -13.64 -10.35 -12.65
CA GLY A 207 -14.33 -11.20 -11.68
C GLY A 207 -13.34 -12.15 -11.00
N ASP A 208 -13.62 -13.45 -11.12
CA ASP A 208 -12.80 -14.51 -10.54
C ASP A 208 -11.64 -14.92 -11.45
N TYR A 209 -11.64 -14.52 -12.72
CA TYR A 209 -10.63 -14.95 -13.68
C TYR A 209 -9.50 -13.94 -13.81
N LYS A 210 -8.27 -14.47 -13.84
CA LYS A 210 -7.05 -13.70 -14.04
C LYS A 210 -6.26 -14.30 -15.20
N ILE A 211 -5.88 -13.44 -16.14
CA ILE A 211 -4.98 -13.79 -17.25
C ILE A 211 -3.59 -13.22 -16.98
N VAL A 212 -2.57 -14.00 -17.31
CA VAL A 212 -1.16 -13.57 -17.28
C VAL A 212 -0.53 -13.89 -18.64
N VAL A 213 0.09 -12.90 -19.28
CA VAL A 213 0.73 -13.03 -20.61
C VAL A 213 2.12 -12.40 -20.61
N GLY A 214 2.93 -12.73 -21.61
CA GLY A 214 4.30 -12.26 -21.75
C GLY A 214 5.32 -13.35 -21.46
N ASN A 215 6.52 -12.97 -21.02
CA ASN A 215 7.63 -13.89 -20.76
C ASN A 215 8.08 -13.81 -19.30
N ILE A 216 7.44 -14.58 -18.43
CA ILE A 216 7.70 -14.56 -16.99
C ILE A 216 8.33 -15.90 -16.60
N THR A 217 9.65 -15.91 -16.43
CA THR A 217 10.43 -17.12 -16.17
C THR A 217 11.27 -17.03 -14.90
N GLY A 218 11.95 -18.12 -14.55
CA GLY A 218 12.86 -18.17 -13.42
C GLY A 218 12.17 -18.36 -12.06
N PRO A 219 12.93 -18.29 -10.95
CA PRO A 219 12.44 -18.71 -9.63
C PRO A 219 11.45 -17.74 -8.99
N LYS A 220 11.35 -16.50 -9.47
CA LYS A 220 10.45 -15.48 -8.90
C LYS A 220 8.96 -15.79 -9.09
N GLN A 221 8.62 -16.72 -9.97
CA GLN A 221 7.24 -17.17 -10.19
C GLN A 221 6.81 -18.33 -9.29
N LEU A 222 7.70 -18.84 -8.43
CA LEU A 222 7.42 -20.01 -7.60
C LEU A 222 6.79 -19.63 -6.26
N HIS A 223 6.14 -20.58 -5.61
CA HIS A 223 5.72 -20.49 -4.21
C HIS A 223 6.94 -20.55 -3.29
N ALA A 224 7.43 -19.38 -2.88
CA ALA A 224 8.68 -19.25 -2.13
C ALA A 224 8.47 -19.16 -0.60
N GLY A 225 9.48 -19.57 0.15
CA GLY A 225 9.57 -19.28 1.60
C GLY A 225 9.00 -20.34 2.54
N LYS A 226 8.65 -21.55 2.07
CA LYS A 226 8.13 -22.62 2.96
C LYS A 226 9.03 -22.89 4.17
N MET A 227 10.35 -22.85 3.99
CA MET A 227 11.36 -22.98 5.06
C MET A 227 11.24 -21.91 6.17
N TYR A 228 10.63 -20.76 5.90
CA TYR A 228 10.43 -19.69 6.88
C TYR A 228 9.24 -19.94 7.82
N LEU A 229 8.46 -21.00 7.58
CA LEU A 229 7.39 -21.44 8.48
C LEU A 229 7.89 -22.40 9.57
N GLU A 230 9.13 -22.88 9.47
CA GLU A 230 9.68 -23.85 10.41
C GLU A 230 9.86 -23.26 11.81
N THR A 231 9.49 -24.05 12.82
CA THR A 231 9.72 -23.74 14.24
C THR A 231 10.84 -24.60 14.81
N LYS A 232 11.54 -24.08 15.82
CA LYS A 232 12.51 -24.89 16.58
C LYS A 232 11.77 -25.97 17.36
N ARG A 233 12.30 -27.20 17.33
CA ARG A 233 11.71 -28.39 17.97
C ARG A 233 11.31 -28.18 19.43
N ASP A 234 12.16 -27.52 20.21
CA ASP A 234 11.96 -27.35 21.66
C ASP A 234 11.25 -26.04 22.02
N TYR A 235 10.74 -25.31 21.03
CA TYR A 235 10.05 -24.04 21.23
C TYR A 235 8.62 -24.12 20.73
N ARG A 236 7.69 -23.52 21.49
CA ARG A 236 6.32 -23.32 21.05
C ARG A 236 6.12 -21.87 20.59
N PRO A 237 5.33 -21.62 19.54
CA PRO A 237 4.86 -20.27 19.24
C PRO A 237 4.18 -19.64 20.46
N PRO A 238 4.24 -18.31 20.61
CA PRO A 238 3.55 -17.62 21.70
C PRO A 238 2.03 -17.79 21.56
N ASN A 239 1.31 -17.58 22.67
CA ASN A 239 -0.12 -17.37 22.59
C ASN A 239 -0.37 -16.00 21.92
N TYR A 240 -0.74 -16.04 20.64
CA TYR A 240 -0.95 -14.83 19.85
C TYR A 240 -2.15 -14.00 20.32
N PHE A 241 -3.17 -14.60 20.93
CA PHE A 241 -4.28 -13.83 21.49
C PHE A 241 -3.77 -12.92 22.62
N SER A 242 -3.00 -13.47 23.55
CA SER A 242 -2.39 -12.67 24.64
C SER A 242 -1.46 -11.58 24.09
N THR A 243 -0.69 -11.86 23.04
CA THR A 243 0.16 -10.85 22.39
C THR A 243 -0.67 -9.69 21.84
N VAL A 244 -1.75 -9.98 21.10
CA VAL A 244 -2.63 -8.93 20.54
C VAL A 244 -3.37 -8.19 21.65
N LYS A 245 -3.91 -8.90 22.64
CA LYS A 245 -4.62 -8.30 23.78
C LYS A 245 -3.76 -7.32 24.59
N ASN A 246 -2.46 -7.58 24.69
CA ASN A 246 -1.52 -6.73 25.42
C ASN A 246 -0.95 -5.58 24.57
N SER A 247 -1.34 -5.44 23.30
CA SER A 247 -0.90 -4.35 22.42
C SER A 247 -1.46 -2.99 22.85
N ASP A 248 -0.77 -1.91 22.46
CA ASP A 248 -1.25 -0.53 22.65
C ASP A 248 -2.63 -0.32 22.00
N VAL A 249 -2.82 -0.87 20.79
CA VAL A 249 -4.09 -0.76 20.06
C VAL A 249 -5.22 -1.42 20.83
N ALA A 250 -5.02 -2.64 21.33
CA ALA A 250 -6.07 -3.34 22.07
C ALA A 250 -6.48 -2.58 23.34
N ARG A 251 -5.52 -2.06 24.10
CA ARG A 251 -5.80 -1.23 25.30
C ARG A 251 -6.58 0.03 24.96
N VAL A 252 -6.14 0.77 23.94
CA VAL A 252 -6.84 1.97 23.47
C VAL A 252 -8.27 1.64 23.04
N LEU A 253 -8.47 0.56 22.29
CA LEU A 253 -9.80 0.17 21.84
C LEU A 253 -10.70 -0.26 23.02
N GLU A 254 -10.17 -0.94 24.04
CA GLU A 254 -10.88 -1.27 25.27
C GLU A 254 -11.33 -0.02 26.05
N GLU A 255 -10.50 1.02 26.13
CA GLU A 255 -10.86 2.32 26.72
C GLU A 255 -12.04 2.99 25.97
N HIS A 256 -12.17 2.73 24.66
CA HIS A 256 -13.28 3.18 23.83
C HIS A 256 -14.46 2.19 23.80
N GLY A 257 -14.50 1.23 24.73
CA GLY A 257 -15.59 0.26 24.87
C GLY A 257 -15.59 -0.84 23.81
N LYS A 258 -14.51 -1.01 23.05
CA LYS A 258 -14.34 -2.07 22.04
C LYS A 258 -13.50 -3.21 22.62
N ILE A 259 -14.17 -4.10 23.35
CA ILE A 259 -13.52 -5.22 24.05
C ILE A 259 -13.09 -6.30 23.07
N LEU A 260 -11.84 -6.77 23.21
CA LEU A 260 -11.30 -7.86 22.38
C LEU A 260 -11.65 -9.23 22.99
N ASN A 261 -12.53 -9.97 22.32
CA ASN A 261 -12.90 -11.33 22.70
C ASN A 261 -12.02 -12.37 21.99
N GLU A 262 -11.57 -13.39 22.73
CA GLU A 262 -10.72 -14.47 22.19
C GLU A 262 -11.41 -15.27 21.08
N ASN A 263 -12.69 -15.61 21.24
CA ASN A 263 -13.46 -16.34 20.24
C ASN A 263 -13.64 -15.51 18.96
N ASP A 264 -13.84 -14.19 19.09
CA ASP A 264 -13.96 -13.30 17.93
C ASP A 264 -12.65 -13.22 17.16
N VAL A 265 -11.51 -13.17 17.87
CA VAL A 265 -10.17 -13.19 17.25
C VAL A 265 -9.95 -14.49 16.48
N TYR A 266 -10.20 -15.65 17.10
CA TYR A 266 -10.04 -16.93 16.39
C TYR A 266 -11.04 -17.08 15.24
N SER A 267 -12.30 -16.68 15.42
CA SER A 267 -13.30 -16.67 14.35
C SER A 267 -12.89 -15.77 13.17
N MET A 268 -12.30 -14.60 13.44
CA MET A 268 -11.79 -13.73 12.38
C MET A 268 -10.58 -14.34 11.68
N ARG A 269 -9.66 -14.97 12.43
CA ARG A 269 -8.49 -15.66 11.86
C ARG A 269 -8.89 -16.83 10.95
N GLU A 270 -9.86 -17.64 11.36
CA GLU A 270 -10.36 -18.74 10.53
C GLU A 270 -11.07 -18.21 9.28
N ARG A 271 -11.90 -17.15 9.41
CA ARG A 271 -12.55 -16.53 8.25
C ARG A 271 -11.53 -15.96 7.26
N THR A 272 -10.46 -15.34 7.75
CA THR A 272 -9.38 -14.72 6.94
C THR A 272 -8.37 -15.70 6.36
N LYS A 273 -8.53 -17.00 6.64
CA LYS A 273 -7.69 -18.03 6.04
C LYS A 273 -7.99 -18.18 4.56
N ILE A 274 -6.96 -18.06 3.74
CA ILE A 274 -7.02 -18.34 2.31
C ILE A 274 -7.05 -19.86 2.12
N ASN A 275 -8.09 -20.36 1.46
CA ASN A 275 -8.27 -21.78 1.20
C ASN A 275 -8.14 -22.04 -0.30
N GLN A 276 -7.39 -23.09 -0.64
CA GLN A 276 -7.38 -23.65 -1.99
C GLN A 276 -8.66 -24.49 -2.15
N LEU A 277 -9.61 -24.01 -2.95
CA LEU A 277 -10.89 -24.67 -3.19
C LEU A 277 -10.85 -25.59 -4.41
N ASP A 278 -10.08 -25.19 -5.43
CA ASP A 278 -9.80 -26.03 -6.58
C ASP A 278 -8.84 -27.16 -6.18
N SER A 279 -9.28 -28.39 -6.35
CA SER A 279 -8.50 -29.58 -6.02
C SER A 279 -7.58 -30.03 -7.15
N VAL A 280 -7.74 -29.47 -8.34
CA VAL A 280 -6.87 -29.76 -9.49
C VAL A 280 -5.57 -28.96 -9.33
N GLN A 281 -4.46 -29.64 -9.56
CA GLN A 281 -3.13 -29.03 -9.60
C GLN A 281 -2.41 -29.59 -10.81
N ASP A 282 -1.89 -28.71 -11.65
CA ASP A 282 -1.12 -29.13 -12.82
C ASP A 282 0.19 -29.78 -12.39
N ALA A 283 0.61 -30.81 -13.13
CA ALA A 283 1.90 -31.46 -12.90
C ALA A 283 3.09 -30.48 -13.05
N LYS A 284 2.89 -29.41 -13.81
CA LYS A 284 3.84 -28.30 -13.98
C LYS A 284 3.07 -26.99 -13.98
N LEU A 285 3.54 -26.03 -13.19
CA LEU A 285 2.99 -24.68 -13.19
C LEU A 285 3.05 -24.05 -14.59
N CYS A 286 1.97 -23.39 -15.00
CA CYS A 286 1.96 -22.65 -16.27
C CYS A 286 3.04 -21.56 -16.28
N VAL A 287 3.80 -21.49 -17.36
CA VAL A 287 4.78 -20.45 -17.64
C VAL A 287 4.33 -19.73 -18.91
N PRO A 288 3.97 -18.44 -18.86
CA PRO A 288 3.50 -17.73 -20.03
C PRO A 288 4.63 -17.53 -21.04
N THR A 289 4.26 -17.55 -22.31
CA THR A 289 5.09 -17.36 -23.50
C THR A 289 4.50 -16.25 -24.38
N PRO A 290 5.23 -15.75 -25.39
CA PRO A 290 4.67 -14.80 -26.35
C PRO A 290 3.41 -15.30 -27.07
N GLU A 291 3.31 -16.62 -27.32
CA GLU A 291 2.21 -17.23 -28.07
C GLU A 291 1.04 -17.67 -27.17
N ARG A 292 1.30 -18.03 -25.91
CA ARG A 292 0.33 -18.59 -24.96
C ARG A 292 0.55 -18.03 -23.55
N GLY A 293 -0.51 -17.54 -22.91
CA GLY A 293 -0.46 -17.11 -21.51
C GLY A 293 -0.86 -18.20 -20.52
N CYS A 294 -1.29 -17.76 -19.34
CA CYS A 294 -1.91 -18.57 -18.31
C CYS A 294 -3.26 -17.96 -17.92
N LEU A 295 -4.25 -18.80 -17.60
CA LEU A 295 -5.56 -18.37 -17.10
C LEU A 295 -5.89 -19.10 -15.81
N PHE A 296 -6.26 -18.37 -14.76
CA PHE A 296 -6.63 -18.95 -13.47
C PHE A 296 -7.98 -18.43 -13.00
N ASN A 297 -8.71 -19.25 -12.24
CA ASN A 297 -9.82 -18.78 -11.41
C ASN A 297 -9.27 -18.48 -10.00
N VAL A 298 -8.84 -17.25 -9.73
CA VAL A 298 -8.16 -16.88 -8.48
C VAL A 298 -9.06 -16.84 -7.24
N HIS A 299 -10.37 -17.01 -7.41
CA HIS A 299 -11.30 -17.21 -6.30
C HIS A 299 -11.16 -18.64 -5.74
N CYS A 300 -11.20 -19.64 -6.62
CA CYS A 300 -11.11 -21.06 -6.25
C CYS A 300 -9.66 -21.53 -6.12
N ASP A 301 -8.78 -21.00 -6.97
CA ASP A 301 -7.35 -21.32 -7.10
C ASP A 301 -6.49 -20.08 -6.78
N PRO A 302 -6.43 -19.65 -5.50
CA PRO A 302 -5.54 -18.57 -5.10
C PRO A 302 -4.05 -18.92 -5.27
N THR A 303 -3.69 -20.19 -5.39
CA THR A 303 -2.29 -20.61 -5.59
C THR A 303 -1.84 -20.55 -7.05
N GLU A 304 -2.74 -20.31 -8.01
CA GLU A 304 -2.42 -20.23 -9.45
C GLU A 304 -1.71 -21.51 -9.95
N GLU A 305 -2.28 -22.66 -9.55
CA GLU A 305 -1.77 -24.02 -9.80
C GLU A 305 -2.56 -24.80 -10.86
N HIS A 306 -3.73 -24.31 -11.27
CA HIS A 306 -4.57 -24.94 -12.30
C HIS A 306 -4.81 -23.99 -13.49
N ASP A 307 -4.09 -24.23 -14.59
CA ASP A 307 -4.18 -23.40 -15.79
C ASP A 307 -5.35 -23.78 -16.71
N LEU A 308 -6.33 -22.89 -16.77
CA LEU A 308 -7.58 -23.05 -17.51
C LEU A 308 -7.51 -22.55 -18.96
N TRP A 309 -6.31 -22.19 -19.46
CA TRP A 309 -6.15 -21.55 -20.77
C TRP A 309 -6.82 -22.34 -21.91
N ASP A 310 -6.57 -23.64 -21.97
CA ASP A 310 -7.07 -24.52 -23.03
C ASP A 310 -8.52 -24.97 -22.78
N GLU A 311 -8.96 -24.97 -21.52
CA GLU A 311 -10.32 -25.37 -21.10
C GLU A 311 -11.36 -24.26 -21.26
N LYS A 312 -10.93 -22.99 -21.24
CA LYS A 312 -11.82 -21.81 -21.29
C LYS A 312 -11.39 -20.81 -22.37
N PRO A 313 -11.36 -21.21 -23.65
CA PRO A 313 -10.90 -20.33 -24.74
C PRO A 313 -11.72 -19.05 -24.87
N ASP A 314 -13.03 -19.08 -24.59
CA ASP A 314 -13.89 -17.90 -24.63
C ASP A 314 -13.51 -16.86 -23.56
N VAL A 315 -13.12 -17.33 -22.37
CA VAL A 315 -12.65 -16.48 -21.27
C VAL A 315 -11.29 -15.89 -21.60
N VAL A 316 -10.37 -16.70 -22.15
CA VAL A 316 -9.08 -16.23 -22.66
C VAL A 316 -9.27 -15.12 -23.68
N LEU A 317 -10.13 -15.33 -24.68
CA LEU A 317 -10.40 -14.35 -25.73
C LEU A 317 -10.94 -13.04 -25.14
N LEU A 318 -11.90 -13.12 -24.21
CA LEU A 318 -12.46 -11.94 -23.54
C LEU A 318 -11.40 -11.16 -22.76
N LEU A 319 -10.64 -11.83 -21.88
CA LEU A 319 -9.67 -11.18 -21.02
C LEU A 319 -8.49 -10.61 -21.83
N LYS A 320 -8.01 -11.35 -22.84
CA LYS A 320 -6.95 -10.87 -23.73
C LYS A 320 -7.41 -9.65 -24.54
N SER A 321 -8.62 -9.68 -25.11
CA SER A 321 -9.17 -8.53 -25.84
C SER A 321 -9.29 -7.27 -24.96
N ARG A 322 -9.69 -7.44 -23.69
CA ARG A 322 -9.71 -6.32 -22.72
C ARG A 322 -8.31 -5.81 -22.41
N LEU A 323 -7.36 -6.71 -22.18
CA LEU A 323 -5.97 -6.36 -21.92
C LEU A 323 -5.33 -5.60 -23.10
N ASP A 324 -5.56 -6.06 -24.33
CA ASP A 324 -5.09 -5.38 -25.55
C ASP A 324 -5.71 -3.98 -25.71
N SER A 325 -6.99 -3.83 -25.36
CA SER A 325 -7.67 -2.53 -25.33
C SER A 325 -7.01 -1.57 -24.34
N TYR A 326 -6.67 -2.02 -23.12
CA TYR A 326 -5.93 -1.21 -22.15
C TYR A 326 -4.51 -0.90 -22.63
N ALA A 327 -3.80 -1.86 -23.21
CA ALA A 327 -2.47 -1.66 -23.76
C ALA A 327 -2.45 -0.60 -24.88
N SER A 328 -3.51 -0.54 -25.71
CA SER A 328 -3.62 0.46 -26.78
C SER A 328 -3.81 1.90 -26.29
N GLN A 329 -4.24 2.07 -25.04
CA GLN A 329 -4.45 3.37 -24.39
C GLN A 329 -3.26 3.79 -23.52
N GLN A 330 -2.27 2.90 -23.34
CA GLN A 330 -1.12 3.13 -22.48
C GLN A 330 -0.11 4.04 -23.17
N GLU A 331 0.40 5.03 -22.42
CA GLU A 331 1.64 5.72 -22.78
C GLU A 331 2.85 4.82 -22.46
N PRO A 332 3.61 4.34 -23.45
CA PRO A 332 4.66 3.36 -23.21
C PRO A 332 5.78 3.93 -22.33
N ARG A 333 6.23 3.12 -21.38
CA ARG A 333 7.40 3.46 -20.57
C ARG A 333 8.63 3.59 -21.46
N SER A 334 9.33 4.72 -21.36
CA SER A 334 10.63 4.93 -21.98
C SER A 334 11.77 4.59 -21.01
N PRO A 335 12.91 4.04 -21.49
CA PRO A 335 14.09 3.84 -20.66
C PRO A 335 14.52 5.15 -20.00
N THR A 336 14.73 5.12 -18.68
CA THR A 336 15.23 6.29 -17.94
C THR A 336 16.66 6.61 -18.36
N LYS A 337 16.90 7.86 -18.76
CA LYS A 337 18.26 8.38 -19.01
C LYS A 337 18.84 8.87 -17.69
N VAL A 338 19.93 8.25 -17.24
CA VAL A 338 20.66 8.71 -16.06
C VAL A 338 21.33 10.04 -16.41
N ASP A 339 20.96 11.10 -15.69
CA ASP A 339 21.61 12.40 -15.79
C ASP A 339 22.84 12.40 -14.88
N LYS A 340 24.06 12.44 -15.44
CA LYS A 340 25.30 12.42 -14.64
C LYS A 340 25.39 13.56 -13.62
N ARG A 341 24.66 14.66 -13.84
CA ARG A 341 24.57 15.77 -12.88
C ARG A 341 23.82 15.38 -11.61
N SER A 342 23.06 14.29 -11.62
CA SER A 342 22.39 13.72 -10.45
C SER A 342 23.35 12.99 -9.51
N ASP A 343 24.62 12.79 -9.90
CA ASP A 343 25.58 12.05 -9.09
C ASP A 343 25.76 12.76 -7.73
N PRO A 344 25.48 12.08 -6.60
CA PRO A 344 25.62 12.66 -5.28
C PRO A 344 27.07 13.08 -4.96
N ALA A 345 28.08 12.60 -5.68
CA ALA A 345 29.45 13.11 -5.58
C ALA A 345 29.56 14.62 -5.92
N ASN A 346 28.61 15.16 -6.70
CA ASN A 346 28.53 16.60 -6.96
C ASN A 346 27.90 17.39 -5.79
N PHE A 347 27.42 16.70 -4.76
CA PHE A 347 26.49 17.20 -3.74
C PHE A 347 26.83 16.73 -2.32
N ASP A 348 28.12 16.70 -1.99
CA ASP A 348 28.62 16.25 -0.68
C ASP A 348 28.13 14.84 -0.30
N TYR A 349 27.95 13.98 -1.30
CA TYR A 349 27.41 12.62 -1.16
C TYR A 349 25.97 12.56 -0.62
N ILE A 350 25.20 13.64 -0.80
CA ILE A 350 23.78 13.74 -0.43
C ILE A 350 22.93 13.79 -1.70
N TRP A 351 21.91 12.93 -1.75
CA TRP A 351 20.91 12.99 -2.82
C TRP A 351 20.07 14.26 -2.70
N LYS A 352 20.18 15.15 -3.70
CA LYS A 352 19.36 16.37 -3.80
C LYS A 352 18.87 16.62 -5.22
N PRO A 353 17.78 17.38 -5.42
CA PRO A 353 17.40 17.85 -6.76
C PRO A 353 18.57 18.58 -7.43
N TRP A 354 18.86 18.22 -8.68
CA TRP A 354 19.98 18.78 -9.46
C TRP A 354 19.54 19.59 -10.68
N LEU A 355 18.25 19.54 -11.02
CA LEU A 355 17.64 20.38 -12.04
C LEU A 355 17.10 21.65 -11.36
N SER A 356 17.46 22.81 -11.88
CA SER A 356 16.82 24.06 -11.50
C SER A 356 15.34 23.99 -11.83
N VAL A 357 14.46 24.31 -10.88
CA VAL A 357 13.05 24.56 -11.16
C VAL A 357 13.02 25.69 -12.21
N PRO A 358 12.41 25.49 -13.39
CA PRO A 358 12.25 26.59 -14.34
C PRO A 358 11.56 27.75 -13.62
N PRO A 359 11.96 29.01 -13.82
CA PRO A 359 11.18 30.14 -13.32
C PRO A 359 9.76 29.97 -13.86
N GLU A 360 8.76 30.15 -12.98
CA GLU A 360 7.35 30.10 -13.35
C GLU A 360 7.17 30.90 -14.64
N ARG A 361 6.66 30.25 -15.70
CA ARG A 361 6.29 30.99 -16.91
C ARG A 361 5.25 32.01 -16.48
N ASN A 362 5.63 33.29 -16.46
CA ASN A 362 4.68 34.39 -16.51
C ASN A 362 3.73 34.10 -17.68
N SER A 363 2.53 33.62 -17.36
CA SER A 363 1.51 33.26 -18.34
C SER A 363 0.88 34.53 -18.86
N THR A 364 1.51 35.15 -19.86
CA THR A 364 0.85 36.11 -20.76
C THR A 364 0.57 35.46 -22.11
N ARG A 365 0.08 34.22 -22.11
CA ARG A 365 -0.49 33.59 -23.29
C ARG A 365 -1.76 32.86 -22.91
N GLU A 366 -2.84 33.29 -23.54
CA GLU A 366 -4.05 32.51 -23.79
C GLU A 366 -3.64 31.15 -24.35
N ASP A 367 -3.58 30.15 -23.48
CA ASP A 367 -3.45 28.74 -23.85
C ASP A 367 -4.44 28.01 -22.93
N GLU A 368 -5.69 27.96 -23.37
CA GLU A 368 -6.73 27.07 -22.85
C GLU A 368 -6.31 25.63 -23.15
N GLY A 369 -5.35 25.12 -22.39
CA GLY A 369 -4.83 23.77 -22.45
C GLY A 369 -4.75 23.21 -21.04
N LYS A 370 -5.79 22.44 -20.68
CA LYS A 370 -5.99 21.68 -19.44
C LYS A 370 -4.71 21.43 -18.63
N ARG A 371 -4.50 22.25 -17.60
CA ARG A 371 -3.84 21.77 -16.39
C ARG A 371 -4.93 21.09 -15.58
N ASP A 372 -4.87 19.76 -15.48
CA ASP A 372 -5.73 19.01 -14.58
C ASP A 372 -5.25 19.25 -13.13
N GLU A 373 -5.50 20.46 -12.63
CA GLU A 373 -5.44 20.75 -11.21
C GLU A 373 -6.59 20.02 -10.52
N LEU A 374 -6.30 19.41 -9.37
CA LEU A 374 -7.27 18.68 -8.57
C LEU A 374 -8.20 19.70 -7.88
N ILE A 375 -9.18 20.21 -8.63
CA ILE A 375 -10.21 21.11 -8.10
C ILE A 375 -11.16 20.24 -7.26
N ILE A 376 -11.07 20.38 -5.94
CA ILE A 376 -12.00 19.76 -4.99
C ILE A 376 -13.23 20.66 -4.94
N ASP A 377 -14.31 20.27 -5.63
CA ASP A 377 -15.56 21.02 -5.55
C ASP A 377 -16.11 20.98 -4.11
N ALA A 378 -16.24 22.16 -3.52
CA ALA A 378 -16.72 22.40 -2.17
C ALA A 378 -18.01 23.23 -2.14
N SER A 379 -18.85 23.17 -3.18
CA SER A 379 -20.09 23.94 -3.20
C SER A 379 -21.32 23.06 -2.95
N GLY A 380 -21.85 23.16 -1.73
CA GLY A 380 -23.24 22.88 -1.39
C GLY A 380 -23.87 24.17 -0.86
N ASP A 381 -24.57 24.87 -1.76
CA ASP A 381 -25.60 25.92 -1.63
C ASP A 381 -25.41 27.20 -0.78
N ASP A 382 -25.60 28.31 -1.52
CA ASP A 382 -26.29 29.59 -1.23
C ASP A 382 -25.73 30.60 -0.20
N VAL A 383 -25.41 31.80 -0.69
CA VAL A 383 -25.89 33.15 -0.27
C VAL A 383 -24.92 34.26 -0.70
N SER A 384 -25.54 35.33 -1.20
CA SER A 384 -25.07 36.60 -1.74
C SER A 384 -24.04 37.44 -0.93
N SER A 385 -23.20 38.17 -1.71
CA SER A 385 -22.94 39.63 -1.64
C SER A 385 -21.57 40.18 -1.14
N VAL A 386 -21.05 41.09 -1.99
CA VAL A 386 -20.22 42.31 -1.77
C VAL A 386 -18.68 42.23 -1.55
N CYS A 387 -17.99 43.04 -2.37
CA CYS A 387 -16.55 43.38 -2.40
C CYS A 387 -16.16 44.52 -1.43
N THR A 388 -14.88 44.61 -1.01
CA THR A 388 -13.96 45.77 -1.23
C THR A 388 -12.61 45.64 -0.48
N ASP A 389 -11.63 46.42 -0.95
CA ASP A 389 -10.17 46.32 -0.90
C ASP A 389 -9.42 46.74 0.39
N GLY A 390 -8.15 46.31 0.48
CA GLY A 390 -7.10 46.95 1.30
C GLY A 390 -5.77 46.17 1.38
N LYS A 391 -4.68 46.70 0.80
CA LYS A 391 -3.25 46.32 0.96
C LYS A 391 -2.52 47.39 1.82
N PRO A 392 -1.21 47.27 2.20
CA PRO A 392 -0.28 46.13 2.33
C PRO A 392 0.54 46.11 3.67
N HIS A 393 1.29 45.04 3.95
CA HIS A 393 2.76 45.00 4.19
C HIS A 393 3.27 43.78 4.99
N TYR A 394 4.26 43.11 4.37
CA TYR A 394 5.27 42.14 4.81
C TYR A 394 5.14 41.39 6.16
N ASN A 395 4.95 40.06 6.07
CA ASN A 395 5.79 39.04 6.72
C ASN A 395 5.40 37.63 6.21
N THR A 396 6.42 36.78 5.99
CA THR A 396 6.39 35.30 5.84
C THR A 396 5.04 34.65 5.52
N GLU A 397 4.79 34.31 4.25
CA GLU A 397 3.53 33.69 3.82
C GLU A 397 3.54 32.15 3.94
N PHE A 398 2.68 31.65 4.83
CA PHE A 398 1.89 30.46 4.55
C PHE A 398 0.71 30.93 3.68
N LEU A 399 0.61 30.46 2.44
CA LEU A 399 -0.56 30.71 1.60
C LEU A 399 -1.75 29.93 2.16
N VAL A 400 -2.62 30.63 2.88
CA VAL A 400 -4.00 30.22 3.19
C VAL A 400 -4.87 31.03 2.25
N ASP A 401 -5.52 30.37 1.29
CA ASP A 401 -6.54 31.03 0.47
C ASP A 401 -7.85 31.16 1.26
N LYS A 402 -8.57 32.26 1.02
CA LYS A 402 -9.71 32.76 1.81
C LYS A 402 -11.04 31.99 1.59
N LEU A 403 -11.00 30.75 1.09
CA LEU A 403 -12.22 30.01 0.72
C LEU A 403 -12.40 28.64 1.42
N GLY A 404 -11.60 28.32 2.43
CA GLY A 404 -11.81 27.07 3.19
C GLY A 404 -11.49 25.80 2.41
N ASP A 405 -10.70 25.92 1.34
CA ASP A 405 -10.27 24.78 0.53
C ASP A 405 -9.12 24.00 1.19
N ILE A 406 -9.24 22.67 1.15
CA ILE A 406 -8.21 21.75 1.60
C ILE A 406 -7.13 21.68 0.52
N ILE A 407 -6.00 22.36 0.74
CA ILE A 407 -4.80 22.17 -0.08
C ILE A 407 -4.11 20.87 0.38
N ILE A 408 -4.34 19.77 -0.34
CA ILE A 408 -3.56 18.53 -0.15
C ILE A 408 -2.18 18.73 -0.79
N ARG A 409 -1.21 19.23 -0.01
CA ARG A 409 0.21 19.15 -0.38
C ARG A 409 0.73 17.75 -0.08
N ILE A 410 0.70 16.87 -1.06
CA ILE A 410 1.40 15.58 -0.96
C ILE A 410 2.91 15.84 -1.06
N ARG A 411 3.57 15.97 0.10
CA ARG A 411 5.04 15.84 0.16
C ARG A 411 5.37 14.36 0.17
N TRP A 412 5.83 13.84 -0.97
CA TRP A 412 6.53 12.55 -0.98
C TRP A 412 7.72 12.61 -0.02
N PRO A 413 7.92 11.64 0.88
CA PRO A 413 9.21 11.47 1.53
C PRO A 413 10.26 11.28 0.44
N ARG A 414 11.25 12.16 0.44
CA ARG A 414 12.46 12.00 -0.37
C ARG A 414 13.16 10.72 0.10
N SER A 415 13.64 9.95 -0.88
CA SER A 415 14.43 8.72 -0.81
C SER A 415 13.71 7.41 -0.43
N ALA A 416 13.28 6.69 -1.46
CA ALA A 416 13.59 5.26 -1.64
C ALA A 416 13.64 4.98 -3.15
N ALA A 417 14.54 5.68 -3.86
CA ALA A 417 14.89 5.29 -5.23
C ALA A 417 16.00 4.25 -5.13
N THR A 418 15.73 3.11 -5.76
CA THR A 418 16.62 1.98 -5.96
C THR A 418 17.98 2.44 -6.49
N GLY A 419 19.03 2.16 -5.72
CA GLY A 419 20.40 2.21 -6.23
C GLY A 419 20.58 1.10 -7.26
N ARG A 420 21.07 1.47 -8.46
CA ARG A 420 21.80 0.55 -9.32
C ARG A 420 23.19 0.32 -8.75
#